data_AF-A0A973CGC7-F1
#
_entry.id   AF-A0A973CGC7-F1
#
_cell.length_a   1.000
_cell.length_b   1.000
_cell.length_c   1.000
_cell.angle_alpha   90.00
_cell.angle_beta   90.00
_cell.angle_gamma   90.00
#
_symmetry.space_group_name_H-M   'P 1'
#
loop_
_entity.id
_entity.type
_entity.pdbx_description
1 polymer ?
#
loop_
_entity_poly.entity_id
_entity_poly.type
_entity_poly.pdbx_seq_one_letter_code
_entity_poly.pdbx_strand_id
1 'polypeptide(L)' 'MAKSDAHNLWERLSKHEDAVLLFARNAHVPFTNNRAERDLRMAKVKQKVSGCFRNVEYAHAYCRIS' A
#
# COMPACT_ATOMS: atom_id res chain seq x y z
N MET A 1 1.76 -15.10 23.75
CA MET A 1 1.99 -16.13 22.70
C MET A 1 1.75 -15.47 21.34
N ALA A 2 2.62 -15.71 20.37
CA ALA A 2 2.41 -15.20 19.02
C ALA A 2 1.21 -15.92 18.39
N LYS A 3 0.31 -15.16 17.74
CA LYS A 3 -0.82 -15.71 16.98
C LYS A 3 -0.32 -16.28 15.66
N SER A 4 -1.07 -17.24 15.07
CA SER A 4 -0.73 -17.77 13.74
C SER A 4 -0.91 -16.71 12.65
N ASP A 5 -0.15 -16.85 11.55
CA ASP A 5 -0.25 -15.93 10.41
C ASP A 5 -1.67 -15.89 9.81
N ALA A 6 -2.36 -17.03 9.77
CA ALA A 6 -3.74 -17.12 9.31
C ALA A 6 -4.69 -16.30 10.20
N HIS A 7 -4.50 -16.34 11.52
CA HIS A 7 -5.32 -15.55 12.44
C HIS A 7 -5.03 -14.05 12.28
N ASN A 8 -3.75 -13.66 12.17
CA ASN A 8 -3.36 -12.26 11.94
C ASN A 8 -3.94 -11.73 10.61
N LEU A 9 -3.93 -12.55 9.56
CA LEU A 9 -4.53 -12.22 8.27
C LEU A 9 -6.05 -12.03 8.39
N TRP A 10 -6.74 -12.97 9.03
CA TRP A 10 -8.19 -12.88 9.24
C TRP A 10 -8.58 -11.64 10.03
N GLU A 11 -7.88 -11.31 11.12
CA GLU A 11 -8.15 -10.09 11.89
C GLU A 11 -7.98 -8.83 11.04
N ARG A 12 -6.96 -8.78 10.17
CA ARG A 12 -6.77 -7.64 9.25
C ARG A 12 -7.86 -7.56 8.19
N LEU A 13 -8.27 -8.69 7.62
CA LEU A 13 -9.33 -8.73 6.61
C LEU A 13 -10.68 -8.32 7.21
N SER A 14 -11.00 -8.81 8.41
CA SER A 14 -12.21 -8.42 9.14
C SER A 14 -12.21 -6.93 9.49
N LYS A 15 -11.08 -6.40 10.00
CA LYS A 15 -10.95 -4.97 10.33
C LYS A 15 -11.11 -4.05 9.12
N HIS A 16 -10.73 -4.50 7.93
CA HIS A 16 -10.72 -3.70 6.70
C HIS A 16 -11.68 -4.23 5.63
N GLU A 17 -12.71 -4.97 6.04
CA GLU A 17 -13.63 -5.68 5.14
C GLU A 17 -14.23 -4.77 4.07
N ASP A 18 -14.71 -3.58 4.45
CA ASP A 18 -15.31 -2.62 3.52
C ASP A 18 -14.34 -2.18 2.41
N ALA A 19 -13.06 -2.00 2.75
CA ALA A 19 -12.04 -1.63 1.78
C ALA A 19 -11.64 -2.82 0.89
N VAL A 20 -11.54 -4.01 1.48
CA VAL A 20 -11.19 -5.25 0.76
C VAL A 20 -12.29 -5.63 -0.24
N LEU A 21 -13.56 -5.48 0.13
CA LEU A 21 -14.70 -5.85 -0.69
C LEU A 21 -15.21 -4.71 -1.59
N LEU A 22 -14.54 -3.56 -1.60
CA LEU A 22 -15.00 -2.38 -2.34
C LEU A 22 -15.15 -2.65 -3.85
N PHE A 23 -14.28 -3.47 -4.44
CA PHE A 23 -14.37 -3.87 -5.85
C PHE A 23 -15.70 -4.57 -6.20
N ALA A 24 -16.31 -5.26 -5.23
CA ALA A 24 -17.57 -5.97 -5.44
C ALA A 24 -18.77 -5.01 -5.38
N ARG A 25 -18.64 -3.89 -4.67
CA ARG A 25 -19.70 -2.88 -4.49
C ARG A 25 -19.58 -1.72 -5.49
N ASN A 26 -18.39 -1.44 -6.01
CA ASN A 26 -18.13 -0.32 -6.93
C ASN A 26 -17.35 -0.80 -8.16
N ALA A 27 -18.00 -0.80 -9.33
CA ALA A 27 -17.42 -1.23 -10.59
C ALA A 27 -16.21 -0.41 -11.07
N HIS A 28 -16.02 0.81 -10.55
CA HIS A 28 -14.84 1.63 -10.87
C HIS A 28 -13.58 1.17 -10.12
N VAL A 29 -13.74 0.34 -9.08
CA VAL A 29 -12.62 -0.18 -8.30
C VAL A 29 -12.21 -1.53 -8.89
N PRO A 30 -10.97 -1.67 -9.41
CA PRO A 30 -10.52 -2.93 -9.97
C PRO A 30 -10.38 -3.99 -8.88
N PHE A 31 -10.59 -5.25 -9.23
CA PHE A 31 -10.38 -6.40 -8.33
C PHE A 31 -8.92 -6.52 -7.84
N THR A 32 -7.96 -6.05 -8.64
CA THR A 32 -6.53 -6.14 -8.32
C THR A 32 -5.97 -4.80 -7.86
N ASN A 33 -5.04 -4.83 -6.92
CA ASN A 33 -4.29 -3.66 -6.47
C ASN A 33 -3.06 -3.34 -7.35
N ASN A 34 -2.86 -4.06 -8.46
CA ASN A 34 -1.68 -3.96 -9.32
C ASN A 34 -1.34 -2.54 -9.77
N ARG A 35 -2.37 -1.72 -10.04
CA ARG A 35 -2.18 -0.31 -10.43
C ARG A 35 -1.60 0.50 -9.27
N ALA A 36 -2.24 0.42 -8.11
CA ALA A 36 -1.77 1.11 -6.90
C ALA A 36 -0.36 0.66 -6.50
N GLU A 37 -0.06 -0.63 -6.57
CA GLU A 37 1.28 -1.14 -6.29
C GLU A 37 2.32 -0.62 -7.27
N ARG A 38 1.99 -0.57 -8.56
CA ARG A 38 2.89 -0.04 -9.60
C ARG A 38 3.20 1.43 -9.36
N ASP A 39 2.18 2.23 -9.07
CA ASP A 39 2.30 3.67 -8.83
C ASP A 39 3.19 3.93 -7.60
N LEU A 40 3.05 3.14 -6.53
CA LEU A 40 3.85 3.27 -5.31
C LEU A 40 5.25 2.64 -5.39
N ARG A 41 5.50 1.76 -6.36
CA ARG A 41 6.73 0.95 -6.43
C ARG A 41 7.98 1.81 -6.51
N MET A 42 7.97 2.85 -7.34
CA MET A 42 9.15 3.70 -7.55
C MET A 42 9.53 4.48 -6.30
N ALA A 43 8.54 5.02 -5.59
CA ALA A 43 8.75 5.67 -4.30
C ALA A 43 9.34 4.69 -3.27
N LYS A 44 8.81 3.46 -3.20
CA LYS A 44 9.30 2.45 -2.26
C LYS A 44 10.75 2.01 -2.56
N VAL A 45 11.08 1.86 -3.84
CA VAL A 45 12.45 1.58 -4.29
C VAL A 45 13.39 2.70 -3.88
N LYS A 46 13.02 3.97 -4.11
CA LYS A 46 13.83 5.14 -3.71
C LYS A 46 14.03 5.22 -2.20
N GLN A 47 13.04 4.81 -1.40
CA GLN A 47 13.15 4.72 0.05
C GLN A 47 14.11 3.60 0.51
N LYS A 48 14.16 2.47 -0.21
CA LYS A 48 14.92 1.28 0.18
C LYS A 48 16.43 1.39 -0.08
N VAL A 49 16.86 2.18 -1.07
CA VAL A 49 18.28 2.31 -1.45
C VAL A 49 19.09 3.16 -0.48
N SER A 50 20.39 2.86 -0.32
CA SER A 50 21.31 3.69 0.48
C SER A 50 21.41 5.10 -0.10
N GLY A 51 21.23 6.13 0.73
CA GLY A 51 21.07 7.51 0.27
C GLY A 51 19.63 7.91 -0.09
N CYS A 52 18.63 7.19 0.43
CA CYS A 52 17.19 7.47 0.35
C CYS A 52 16.79 8.90 0.78
N PHE A 53 15.48 9.17 0.90
CA PHE A 53 14.99 10.47 1.36
C PHE A 53 15.53 10.82 2.76
N ARG A 54 16.53 11.71 2.81
CA ARG A 54 17.14 12.20 4.06
C ARG A 54 16.35 13.35 4.70
N ASN A 55 15.50 14.01 3.92
CA ASN A 55 14.59 15.06 4.37
C ASN A 55 13.20 14.79 3.76
N VAL A 56 12.18 14.97 4.60
CA VAL A 56 10.77 14.81 4.27
C VAL A 56 10.33 15.78 3.16
N GLU A 57 10.91 16.97 3.09
CA GLU A 57 10.64 17.95 2.02
C GLU A 57 10.98 17.38 0.63
N TYR A 58 12.11 16.68 0.49
CA TYR A 58 12.49 16.03 -0.77
C TYR A 58 11.61 14.82 -1.09
N ALA A 59 11.08 14.13 -0.08
CA ALA A 59 10.09 13.07 -0.28
C ALA A 59 8.77 13.65 -0.81
N HIS A 60 8.30 14.77 -0.26
CA HIS A 60 7.11 15.46 -0.74
C HIS A 60 7.30 16.01 -2.16
N ALA A 61 8.46 16.59 -2.46
CA ALA A 61 8.79 17.05 -3.81
C ALA A 61 8.78 15.89 -4.81
N TYR A 62 9.32 14.72 -4.43
CA TYR A 62 9.27 13.52 -5.25
C TYR A 62 7.83 13.08 -5.53
N CYS A 63 6.99 12.97 -4.50
CA CYS A 63 5.58 12.60 -4.65
C CYS A 63 4.74 13.59 -5.47
N ARG A 64 5.18 14.86 -5.59
CA ARG A 64 4.49 15.88 -6.38
C ARG A 64 4.78 15.79 -7.88
N ILE A 65 5.97 15.28 -8.23
CA ILE A 65 6.44 15.18 -9.62
C ILE A 65 6.07 13.83 -10.23
N SER A 66 6.01 12.78 -9.40
CA SER A 66 5.72 11.40 -9.79
C SER A 66 4.24 11.15 -10.07
#